data_AF-A0A355R3L6-F1
#
_entry.id   AF-A0A355R3L6-F1
#
_cell.length_a   1.000
_cell.length_b   1.000
_cell.length_c   1.000
_cell.angle_alpha   90.00
_cell.angle_beta   90.00
_cell.angle_gamma   90.00
#
_symmetry.space_group_name_H-M   'P 1'
#
loop_
_entity.id
_entity.type
_entity.pdbx_description
1 polymer ?
#
loop_
_entity_poly.entity_id
_entity_poly.type
_entity_poly.pdbx_seq_one_letter_code
_entity_poly.pdbx_strand_id
1 'polypeptide(L)'
;NFSWLPAVVSHVMAEAGGSVFANMPLIFAIGVALGFTNNDGVSALAAVVAYGIMVKTMAVVAPLVLHLPAEEIAAKHLADTGVLGGIISGAIAAYMFNRFYRIKLPEYLGFFAGKRFVPIISGLAAIFTGVILSFIWPPIGSAIQTFSQW
;
A
#
# COMPACT_ATOMS: atom_id res chain seq x y z
N ASN A 1 3.40 -21.17 28.73
CA ASN A 1 4.07 -20.53 29.89
C ASN A 1 5.58 -20.56 29.71
N PHE A 2 6.15 -19.52 29.11
CA PHE A 2 7.60 -19.31 28.99
C PHE A 2 8.18 -18.84 30.33
N SER A 3 8.19 -19.74 31.34
CA SER A 3 8.60 -19.42 32.72
C SER A 3 10.10 -19.08 32.89
N TRP A 4 10.91 -19.27 31.84
CA TRP A 4 12.36 -19.06 31.86
C TRP A 4 12.81 -17.80 31.09
N LEU A 5 11.95 -17.21 30.26
CA LEU A 5 12.23 -15.96 29.56
C LEU A 5 11.75 -14.80 30.41
N PRO A 6 12.57 -13.77 30.65
CA PRO A 6 12.11 -12.53 31.28
C PRO A 6 10.88 -12.01 30.50
N ALA A 7 9.83 -11.57 31.21
CA ALA A 7 8.60 -11.08 30.57
C ALA A 7 8.87 -10.00 29.51
N VAL A 8 9.92 -9.19 29.74
CA VAL A 8 10.42 -8.19 28.79
C VAL A 8 10.89 -8.83 27.47
N VAL A 9 11.61 -9.95 27.52
CA VAL A 9 12.09 -10.64 26.30
C VAL A 9 10.91 -11.23 25.53
N SER A 10 9.94 -11.84 26.23
CA SER A 10 8.73 -12.35 25.58
C SER A 10 7.91 -11.23 24.92
N HIS A 11 7.80 -10.06 25.56
CA HIS A 11 7.09 -8.92 25.00
C HIS A 11 7.82 -8.33 23.80
N VAL A 12 9.15 -8.17 23.88
CA VAL A 12 9.97 -7.70 22.74
C VAL A 12 9.83 -8.64 21.55
N MET A 13 9.86 -9.95 21.77
CA MET A 13 9.66 -10.94 20.70
C MET A 13 8.26 -10.86 20.09
N ALA A 14 7.22 -10.68 20.91
CA ALA A 14 5.85 -10.54 20.41
C ALA A 14 5.67 -9.28 19.55
N GLU A 15 6.16 -8.12 20.01
CA GLU A 15 6.11 -6.85 19.28
C GLU A 15 6.95 -6.88 18.00
N ALA A 16 8.15 -7.47 18.05
CA ALA A 16 9.00 -7.62 16.88
C ALA A 16 8.32 -8.48 15.80
N GLY A 17 7.66 -9.57 16.19
CA GLY A 17 6.85 -10.38 15.28
C GLY A 17 5.66 -9.59 14.72
N GLY A 18 4.91 -8.91 15.60
CA GLY A 18 3.75 -8.09 15.23
C GLY A 18 4.07 -7.01 14.20
N SER A 19 5.24 -6.39 14.29
CA SER A 19 5.70 -5.37 13.33
C SER A 19 5.79 -5.89 11.89
N VAL A 20 6.20 -7.15 11.69
CA VAL A 20 6.26 -7.76 10.35
C VAL A 20 4.87 -7.94 9.77
N PHE A 21 3.91 -8.40 10.58
CA PHE A 21 2.52 -8.57 10.16
C PHE A 21 1.85 -7.21 9.88
N ALA A 22 2.12 -6.20 10.71
CA ALA A 22 1.60 -4.84 10.51
C ALA A 22 2.08 -4.21 9.19
N ASN A 23 3.30 -4.54 8.76
CA ASN A 23 3.89 -4.05 7.51
C ASN A 23 3.76 -5.03 6.33
N MET A 24 3.06 -6.15 6.51
CA MET A 24 2.89 -7.17 5.47
C MET A 24 2.37 -6.60 4.14
N PRO A 25 1.37 -5.69 4.11
CA PRO A 25 0.94 -5.07 2.85
C PRO A 25 2.08 -4.38 2.08
N LEU A 26 2.94 -3.64 2.80
CA LEU A 26 4.07 -2.93 2.19
C LEU A 26 5.13 -3.91 1.68
N ILE A 27 5.42 -4.96 2.44
CA ILE A 27 6.36 -6.01 2.04
C ILE A 27 5.88 -6.69 0.76
N PHE A 28 4.58 -6.99 0.65
CA PHE A 28 3.99 -7.54 -0.57
C PHE A 28 4.03 -6.55 -1.73
N ALA A 29 3.77 -5.26 -1.50
CA ALA A 29 3.89 -4.23 -2.55
C ALA A 29 5.29 -4.20 -3.16
N ILE A 30 6.33 -4.23 -2.30
CA ILE A 30 7.73 -4.27 -2.73
C ILE A 30 8.04 -5.58 -3.46
N GLY A 31 7.62 -6.72 -2.91
CA GLY A 31 7.87 -8.05 -3.50
C GLY A 31 7.27 -8.19 -4.89
N VAL A 32 6.01 -7.75 -5.07
CA VAL A 32 5.33 -7.74 -6.37
C VAL A 32 6.07 -6.82 -7.35
N ALA A 33 6.41 -5.60 -6.94
CA ALA A 33 7.10 -4.66 -7.81
C ALA A 33 8.45 -5.20 -8.29
N LEU A 34 9.28 -5.73 -7.40
CA LEU A 34 10.57 -6.31 -7.74
C LEU A 34 10.43 -7.55 -8.63
N GLY A 35 9.46 -8.42 -8.32
CA GLY A 35 9.20 -9.65 -9.08
C GLY A 35 8.88 -9.38 -10.56
N PHE A 36 8.15 -8.29 -10.85
CA PHE A 36 7.74 -7.94 -12.21
C PHE A 36 8.68 -6.97 -12.95
N THR A 37 9.77 -6.52 -12.33
CA THR A 37 10.67 -5.49 -12.90
C THR A 37 12.13 -5.93 -13.00
N ASN A 38 12.38 -7.24 -13.04
CA ASN A 38 13.73 -7.81 -13.04
C ASN A 38 14.58 -7.33 -11.85
N ASN A 39 13.95 -7.19 -10.68
CA ASN A 39 14.60 -6.83 -9.42
C ASN A 39 15.27 -5.43 -9.42
N ASP A 40 14.69 -4.46 -10.14
CA ASP A 40 15.20 -3.08 -10.13
C ASP A 40 14.79 -2.33 -8.85
N GLY A 41 15.76 -1.85 -8.07
CA GLY A 41 15.49 -1.16 -6.80
C GLY A 41 14.61 0.10 -6.92
N VAL A 42 14.54 0.73 -8.09
CA VAL A 42 13.68 1.92 -8.27
C VAL A 42 12.20 1.54 -8.31
N SER A 43 11.85 0.33 -8.75
CA SER A 43 10.46 -0.13 -8.73
C SER A 43 9.98 -0.37 -7.29
N ALA A 44 10.84 -0.86 -6.40
CA ALA A 44 10.54 -1.00 -4.98
C ALA A 44 10.24 0.36 -4.33
N LEU A 45 11.06 1.38 -4.61
CA LEU A 45 10.82 2.75 -4.14
C LEU A 45 9.49 3.29 -4.68
N ALA A 46 9.18 3.04 -5.96
CA ALA A 46 7.90 3.43 -6.54
C ALA A 46 6.71 2.71 -5.90
N ALA A 47 6.85 1.45 -5.49
CA ALA A 47 5.82 0.69 -4.82
C ALA A 47 5.51 1.24 -3.42
N VAL A 48 6.54 1.62 -2.65
CA VAL A 48 6.37 2.27 -1.34
C VAL A 48 5.60 3.58 -1.50
N VAL A 49 5.97 4.40 -2.50
CA VAL A 49 5.29 5.67 -2.79
C VAL A 49 3.84 5.43 -3.22
N ALA A 50 3.60 4.49 -4.14
CA ALA A 50 2.27 4.14 -4.61
C ALA A 50 1.38 3.64 -3.46
N TYR A 51 1.89 2.72 -2.63
CA TYR A 51 1.15 2.19 -1.49
C TYR A 51 0.79 3.30 -0.49
N GLY A 52 1.76 4.12 -0.09
CA GLY A 52 1.53 5.20 0.87
C GLY A 52 0.50 6.22 0.37
N ILE A 53 0.59 6.63 -0.89
CA ILE A 53 -0.37 7.57 -1.49
C ILE A 53 -1.76 6.93 -1.60
N MET A 54 -1.85 5.67 -2.01
CA MET A 54 -3.12 4.96 -2.12
C MET A 54 -3.85 4.89 -0.78
N VAL A 55 -3.15 4.47 0.29
CA VAL A 55 -3.73 4.37 1.65
C VAL A 55 -4.19 5.73 2.16
N LYS A 56 -3.38 6.79 1.97
CA LYS A 56 -3.76 8.15 2.39
C LYS A 56 -4.93 8.70 1.57
N THR A 57 -4.99 8.39 0.28
CA THR A 57 -6.13 8.76 -0.57
C THR A 57 -7.40 8.09 -0.08
N MET A 58 -7.34 6.80 0.22
CA MET A 58 -8.49 6.07 0.78
C MET A 58 -8.94 6.62 2.13
N ALA A 59 -8.00 6.98 3.00
CA ALA A 59 -8.32 7.59 4.30
C ALA A 59 -9.08 8.93 4.19
N VAL A 60 -8.85 9.69 3.11
CA VAL A 60 -9.53 10.97 2.86
C VAL A 60 -10.86 10.78 2.12
N VAL A 61 -10.92 9.85 1.17
CA VAL A 61 -12.08 9.68 0.29
C VAL A 61 -13.14 8.77 0.91
N ALA A 62 -12.76 7.73 1.65
CA ALA A 62 -13.73 6.79 2.26
C ALA A 62 -14.76 7.46 3.20
N PRO A 63 -14.40 8.43 4.07
CA PRO A 63 -15.39 9.18 4.87
C PRO A 63 -16.39 9.94 4.01
N LEU A 64 -15.94 10.50 2.88
CA LEU A 64 -16.79 11.23 1.94
C LEU A 64 -17.81 10.29 1.26
N VAL A 65 -17.37 9.09 0.90
CA VAL A 65 -18.22 8.10 0.23
C VAL A 65 -19.25 7.51 1.18
N LEU A 66 -18.83 7.14 2.39
CA LEU A 66 -19.68 6.43 3.35
C LEU A 66 -20.52 7.36 4.23
N HIS A 67 -20.24 8.67 4.23
CA HIS A 67 -20.86 9.64 5.14
C HIS A 67 -20.68 9.24 6.63
N LEU A 68 -19.61 8.50 6.93
CA LEU A 68 -19.24 8.08 8.28
C LEU A 68 -18.05 8.92 8.78
N PRO A 69 -17.96 9.18 10.09
CA PRO A 69 -16.79 9.83 10.66
C PRO A 69 -15.55 8.97 10.44
N ALA A 70 -14.40 9.62 10.17
CA ALA A 70 -13.14 8.93 9.89
C ALA A 70 -12.71 7.99 11.03
N GLU A 71 -13.07 8.32 12.28
CA GLU A 71 -12.81 7.49 13.46
C GLU A 71 -13.52 6.14 13.39
N GLU A 72 -14.76 6.10 12.90
CA GLU A 72 -15.53 4.86 12.79
C GLU A 72 -15.00 3.96 11.66
N ILE A 73 -14.53 4.57 10.56
CA ILE A 73 -13.88 3.86 9.45
C ILE A 73 -12.56 3.23 9.90
N ALA A 74 -11.77 3.97 10.69
CA ALA A 74 -10.53 3.46 11.27
C ALA A 74 -10.80 2.35 12.29
N ALA A 75 -11.79 2.54 13.18
CA ALA A 75 -12.14 1.53 14.18
C ALA A 75 -12.63 0.21 13.54
N LYS A 76 -13.41 0.31 12.46
CA LYS A 76 -13.94 -0.85 11.74
C LYS A 76 -13.00 -1.39 10.67
N HIS A 77 -11.79 -0.82 10.51
CA HIS A 77 -10.81 -1.22 9.49
C HIS A 77 -11.40 -1.25 8.07
N LEU A 78 -12.40 -0.40 7.79
CA LEU A 78 -13.18 -0.43 6.53
C LEU A 78 -12.39 0.09 5.33
N ALA A 79 -11.32 0.86 5.58
CA ALA A 79 -10.39 1.33 4.57
C ALA A 79 -9.10 0.49 4.50
N ASP A 80 -8.94 -0.50 5.39
CA ASP A 80 -7.75 -1.33 5.40
C ASP A 80 -7.83 -2.40 4.33
N THR A 81 -7.08 -2.17 3.26
CA THR A 81 -6.98 -3.10 2.13
C THR A 81 -6.11 -4.33 2.40
N GLY A 82 -5.41 -4.35 3.53
CA GLY A 82 -4.48 -5.40 3.90
C GLY A 82 -3.49 -5.74 2.78
N VAL A 83 -3.16 -7.03 2.66
CA VAL A 83 -2.19 -7.54 1.68
C VAL A 83 -2.63 -7.27 0.23
N LEU A 84 -3.94 -7.26 -0.03
CA LEU A 84 -4.49 -7.03 -1.38
C LEU A 84 -4.16 -5.62 -1.87
N GLY A 85 -4.30 -4.60 -1.02
CA GLY A 85 -3.86 -3.24 -1.37
C GLY A 85 -2.36 -3.16 -1.63
N GLY A 86 -1.57 -3.91 -0.85
CA GLY A 86 -0.15 -4.11 -1.12
C GLY A 86 0.11 -4.62 -2.53
N ILE A 87 -0.50 -5.74 -2.90
CA ILE A 87 -0.36 -6.37 -4.22
C ILE A 87 -0.77 -5.40 -5.35
N ILE A 88 -1.91 -4.70 -5.20
CA ILE A 88 -2.39 -3.74 -6.19
C ILE A 88 -1.39 -2.60 -6.40
N SER A 89 -0.92 -1.99 -5.31
CA SER A 89 0.06 -0.90 -5.38
C SER A 89 1.40 -1.34 -5.98
N GLY A 90 1.86 -2.56 -5.66
CA GLY A 90 3.05 -3.16 -6.24
C GLY A 90 2.89 -3.44 -7.74
N ALA A 91 1.71 -3.92 -8.17
CA ALA A 91 1.40 -4.16 -9.57
C ALA A 91 1.36 -2.86 -10.38
N ILE A 92 0.80 -1.78 -9.83
CA ILE A 92 0.81 -0.44 -10.43
C ILE A 92 2.25 0.03 -10.60
N ALA A 93 3.06 -0.06 -9.55
CA ALA A 93 4.46 0.35 -9.61
C ALA A 93 5.26 -0.44 -10.65
N ALA A 94 5.07 -1.75 -10.72
CA ALA A 94 5.69 -2.60 -11.75
C ALA A 94 5.28 -2.21 -13.17
N TYR A 95 3.97 -2.02 -13.38
CA TYR A 95 3.44 -1.64 -14.69
C TYR A 95 4.00 -0.29 -15.15
N MET A 96 3.99 0.70 -14.26
CA MET A 96 4.52 2.03 -14.54
C MET A 96 6.04 2.02 -14.77
N PHE A 97 6.78 1.19 -14.01
CA PHE A 97 8.21 1.01 -14.25
C PHE A 97 8.45 0.46 -15.65
N ASN A 98 7.82 -0.67 -16.01
CA ASN A 98 8.02 -1.31 -17.31
C ASN A 98 7.62 -0.42 -18.50
N ARG A 99 6.64 0.47 -18.31
CA ARG A 99 6.22 1.42 -19.34
C ARG A 99 7.11 2.65 -19.45
N PHE A 100 7.56 3.22 -18.33
CA PHE A 100 8.15 4.57 -18.30
C PHE A 100 9.64 4.64 -17.92
N TYR A 101 10.30 3.53 -17.59
CA TYR A 101 11.71 3.53 -17.17
C TYR A 101 12.70 4.11 -18.19
N ARG A 102 12.34 4.19 -19.48
CA ARG A 102 13.15 4.75 -20.58
C ARG A 102 12.55 6.02 -21.20
N ILE A 103 11.61 6.67 -20.53
CA ILE A 103 10.97 7.88 -21.06
C ILE A 103 11.99 9.02 -21.20
N LYS A 104 11.95 9.72 -22.34
CA LYS A 104 12.68 10.97 -22.57
C LYS A 104 11.71 12.13 -22.44
N LEU A 105 12.01 13.07 -21.55
CA LEU A 105 11.23 14.27 -21.33
C LEU A 105 11.91 15.48 -22.02
N PRO A 106 11.16 16.56 -22.31
CA PRO A 106 11.71 17.79 -22.86
C PRO A 106 12.80 18.39 -21.96
N GLU A 107 13.70 19.22 -22.49
CA GLU A 107 14.90 19.71 -21.78
C GLU A 107 14.61 20.30 -20.39
N TYR A 108 13.47 21.00 -20.21
CA TYR A 108 13.08 21.60 -18.94
C TYR A 108 12.62 20.57 -17.87
N LEU A 109 12.17 19.38 -18.24
CA LEU A 109 11.81 18.26 -17.32
C LEU A 109 12.82 17.11 -17.39
N GLY A 110 13.95 17.29 -18.08
CA GLY A 110 14.97 16.26 -18.28
C GLY A 110 15.53 15.67 -16.97
N PHE A 111 15.48 16.42 -15.87
CA PHE A 111 15.89 15.97 -14.54
C PHE A 111 15.11 14.73 -14.03
N PHE A 112 13.83 14.63 -14.41
CA PHE A 112 12.97 13.51 -14.03
C PHE A 112 12.97 12.37 -15.04
N ALA A 113 13.68 12.50 -16.17
CA ALA A 113 13.66 11.50 -17.23
C ALA A 113 14.19 10.12 -16.75
N GLY A 114 13.73 9.07 -17.45
CA GLY A 114 14.09 7.69 -17.14
C GLY A 114 13.51 7.18 -15.81
N LYS A 115 14.30 6.44 -15.04
CA LYS A 115 13.84 5.71 -13.85
C LYS A 115 13.30 6.61 -12.73
N ARG A 116 13.75 7.87 -12.65
CA ARG A 116 13.33 8.84 -11.63
C ARG A 116 11.87 9.29 -11.80
N PHE A 117 11.33 9.17 -13.01
CA PHE A 117 9.93 9.47 -13.29
C PHE A 117 8.99 8.44 -12.67
N VAL A 118 9.46 7.20 -12.50
CA VAL A 118 8.61 6.07 -12.13
C VAL A 118 7.89 6.28 -10.78
N PRO A 119 8.56 6.71 -9.69
CA PRO A 119 7.85 7.00 -8.44
C PRO A 119 6.76 8.09 -8.58
N ILE A 120 6.98 9.09 -9.44
CA ILE A 120 6.05 10.20 -9.65
C ILE A 120 4.78 9.71 -10.33
N ILE A 121 4.92 9.00 -11.45
CA ILE A 121 3.77 8.50 -12.21
C ILE A 121 3.03 7.39 -11.45
N SER A 122 3.74 6.53 -10.73
CA SER A 122 3.14 5.51 -9.85
C SER A 122 2.34 6.15 -8.72
N GLY A 123 2.83 7.25 -8.14
CA GLY A 123 2.09 8.02 -7.14
C GLY A 123 0.79 8.60 -7.71
N LEU A 124 0.84 9.22 -8.89
CA LEU A 124 -0.37 9.76 -9.54
C LEU A 124 -1.38 8.65 -9.89
N ALA A 125 -0.90 7.51 -10.41
CA ALA A 125 -1.74 6.35 -10.67
C ALA A 125 -2.38 5.81 -9.37
N ALA A 126 -1.62 5.79 -8.28
CA ALA A 126 -2.10 5.35 -6.97
C ALA A 126 -3.19 6.27 -6.38
N ILE A 127 -3.17 7.58 -6.65
CA ILE A 127 -4.27 8.48 -6.28
C ILE A 127 -5.55 8.03 -6.99
N PHE A 128 -5.49 7.85 -8.32
CA PHE A 128 -6.64 7.44 -9.10
C PHE A 128 -7.19 6.08 -8.64
N THR A 129 -6.30 5.11 -8.41
CA THR A 129 -6.69 3.80 -7.89
C THR A 129 -7.24 3.88 -6.46
N GLY A 130 -6.67 4.72 -5.60
CA GLY A 130 -7.16 4.93 -4.23
C GLY A 130 -8.57 5.54 -4.20
N VAL A 131 -8.87 6.48 -5.09
CA VAL A 131 -10.23 7.01 -5.26
C VAL A 131 -11.19 5.89 -5.66
N ILE A 132 -10.86 5.10 -6.69
CA ILE A 132 -11.69 3.97 -7.14
C ILE A 132 -11.91 2.94 -6.03
N LEU A 133 -10.84 2.54 -5.34
CA LEU A 133 -10.90 1.60 -4.22
C LEU A 133 -11.75 2.15 -3.08
N SER A 134 -11.82 3.47 -2.86
CA SER A 134 -12.67 4.04 -1.82
C SER A 134 -14.18 3.81 -2.06
N PHE A 135 -14.59 3.55 -3.30
CA PHE A 135 -15.96 3.16 -3.64
C PHE A 135 -16.17 1.65 -3.58
N ILE A 136 -15.17 0.87 -3.99
CA ILE A 136 -15.28 -0.58 -4.15
C ILE A 136 -14.97 -1.34 -2.84
N TRP A 137 -14.06 -0.82 -2.03
CA TRP A 137 -13.56 -1.50 -0.84
C TRP A 137 -14.53 -1.52 0.34
N PRO A 138 -15.29 -0.46 0.66
CA PRO A 138 -16.18 -0.50 1.81
C PRO A 138 -17.25 -1.61 1.79
N PRO A 139 -17.90 -1.92 0.64
CA PRO A 139 -18.76 -3.10 0.54
C PRO A 139 -18.02 -4.39 0.90
N ILE A 140 -16.79 -4.58 0.40
CA ILE A 140 -15.97 -5.75 0.67
C ILE A 140 -15.59 -5.82 2.16
N GLY A 141 -15.17 -4.70 2.75
CA GLY A 141 -14.84 -4.60 4.17
C GLY A 141 -16.03 -4.93 5.07
N SER A 142 -17.21 -4.41 4.74
CA SER A 142 -18.45 -4.72 5.48
C SER A 142 -18.86 -6.19 5.38
N ALA A 143 -18.65 -6.82 4.22
CA ALA A 143 -18.91 -8.24 4.02
C ALA A 143 -17.96 -9.11 4.85
N ILE A 144 -16.66 -8.76 4.88
CA ILE A 144 -15.66 -9.44 5.70
C ILE A 144 -16.01 -9.30 7.20
N GLN A 145 -16.41 -8.11 7.64
CA GLN A 145 -16.77 -7.87 9.04
C GLN A 145 -17.98 -8.71 9.46
N THR A 146 -18.99 -8.83 8.59
CA THR A 146 -20.18 -9.65 8.83
C THR A 146 -19.81 -11.14 8.91
N PHE A 147 -18.90 -11.60 8.03
CA PHE A 147 -18.41 -12.98 8.06
C PHE A 147 -17.56 -13.28 9.31
N SER A 148 -16.80 -12.30 9.80
CA SER A 148 -15.95 -12.48 10.98
C SER A 148 -16.73 -12.55 12.30
N GLN A 149 -17.97 -12.06 12.33
CA GLN A 149 -18.83 -12.11 13.52
C GLN A 149 -19.71 -13.37 13.60
N TRP A 150 -19.66 -14.22 12.57
CA TRP A 150 -20.31 -15.53 12.51
C TRP A 150 -19.38 -16.62 13.06
#